data_AF-A0AAD6K0M3-F1
#
_entry.id   AF-A0AAD6K0M3-F1
#
_cell.length_a   1.000
_cell.length_b   1.000
_cell.length_c   1.000
_cell.angle_alpha   90.00
_cell.angle_beta   90.00
_cell.angle_gamma   90.00
#
_symmetry.space_group_name_H-M   'P 1'
#
loop_
_entity.id
_entity.type
_entity.pdbx_description
1 polymer ?
#
loop_
_entity_poly.entity_id
_entity_poly.type
_entity_poly.pdbx_seq_one_letter_code
_entity_poly.pdbx_strand_id
1 'polypeptide(L)'
;MEEKETESRISGFSYRDLRESLVKLKASNDEKAIKNSVQRLNLMGQLRASNVMLQPPKKHLVEKYFHPDNMSSSEKMKIELARVRDEFKMSESDCGSARVQVALLTTKIKHLSSVLNKKDKHSRKGLIGMVQKRKKLLKYLRRTDWDSYCLVLSKLGLRDNPDHKTLTRL
;
A
#
# COMPACT_ATOMS: atom_id res chain seq x y z
N MET A 1 45.18 30.60 -4.80
CA MET A 1 44.09 29.97 -4.02
C MET A 1 44.11 28.49 -4.39
N GLU A 2 44.78 27.68 -3.59
CA GLU A 2 44.91 26.23 -3.81
C GLU A 2 43.73 25.52 -3.16
N GLU A 3 42.90 24.87 -3.96
CA GLU A 3 41.83 23.99 -3.45
C GLU A 3 42.48 22.72 -2.88
N LYS A 4 42.43 22.59 -1.55
CA LYS A 4 42.77 21.35 -0.86
C LYS A 4 41.71 20.30 -1.18
N GLU A 5 41.95 19.48 -2.21
CA GLU A 5 41.21 18.23 -2.42
C GLU A 5 41.40 17.35 -1.17
N THR A 6 40.29 17.08 -0.47
CA THR A 6 40.27 16.25 0.71
C THR A 6 40.63 14.82 0.34
N GLU A 7 41.77 14.33 0.85
CA GLU A 7 42.21 12.94 0.73
C GLU A 7 41.28 12.02 1.55
N SER A 8 40.08 11.75 1.03
CA SER A 8 39.24 10.68 1.56
C SER A 8 39.85 9.34 1.16
N ARG A 9 40.38 8.61 2.15
CA ARG A 9 40.96 7.28 1.97
C ARG A 9 39.88 6.23 2.17
N ILE A 10 39.61 5.43 1.15
CA ILE A 10 38.84 4.18 1.28
C ILE A 10 39.83 3.03 1.14
N SER A 11 39.93 2.18 2.16
CA SER A 11 40.76 0.97 2.13
C SER A 11 42.23 1.20 1.73
N GLY A 12 42.85 2.28 2.24
CA GLY A 12 44.30 2.50 2.17
C GLY A 12 44.86 3.08 0.86
N PHE A 13 44.04 3.37 -0.15
CA PHE A 13 44.49 3.99 -1.40
C PHE A 13 43.86 5.37 -1.61
N SER A 14 44.64 6.33 -2.11
CA SER A 14 44.19 7.69 -2.39
C SER A 14 43.46 7.75 -3.74
N TYR A 15 42.48 8.65 -3.87
CA TYR A 15 41.80 8.91 -5.14
C TYR A 15 42.78 9.36 -6.24
N ARG A 16 43.90 9.99 -5.86
CA ARG A 16 45.01 10.30 -6.79
C ARG A 16 45.63 9.03 -7.38
N ASP A 17 45.89 8.02 -6.56
CA ASP A 17 46.52 6.76 -6.99
C ASP A 17 45.62 5.99 -7.96
N LEU A 18 44.31 6.02 -7.70
CA LEU A 18 43.30 5.42 -8.58
C LEU A 18 43.22 6.14 -9.93
N ARG A 19 43.30 7.49 -9.92
CA ARG A 19 43.27 8.30 -11.15
C ARG A 19 44.52 8.07 -12.00
N GLU A 20 45.71 8.01 -11.39
CA GLU A 20 46.96 7.69 -12.11
C GLU A 20 46.93 6.28 -12.71
N SER A 21 46.38 5.30 -11.99
CA SER A 21 46.24 3.92 -12.48
C SER A 21 45.29 3.84 -13.68
N LEU A 22 44.17 4.57 -13.65
CA LEU A 22 43.22 4.67 -14.78
C LEU A 22 43.84 5.36 -16.02
N VAL A 23 44.65 6.39 -15.82
CA VAL A 23 45.36 7.07 -16.92
C VAL A 23 46.40 6.13 -17.56
N LYS A 24 47.14 5.35 -16.75
CA LYS A 24 48.08 4.32 -17.23
C LYS A 24 47.37 3.20 -17.99
N LEU A 25 46.15 2.83 -17.59
CA LEU A 25 45.33 1.85 -18.30
C LEU A 25 44.80 2.37 -19.64
N LYS A 26 44.44 3.65 -19.71
CA LYS A 26 44.00 4.27 -20.98
C LYS A 26 45.14 4.42 -21.99
N ALA A 27 46.38 4.55 -21.51
CA ALA A 27 47.57 4.71 -22.34
C ALA A 27 48.17 3.38 -22.84
N SER A 28 47.76 2.23 -22.30
CA SER A 28 48.30 0.91 -22.68
C SER A 28 47.28 0.12 -23.50
N ASN A 29 47.61 -0.19 -24.76
CA ASN A 29 46.81 -1.06 -25.63
C ASN A 29 47.15 -2.56 -25.47
N ASP A 30 47.95 -2.93 -24.45
CA ASP A 30 48.38 -4.30 -24.21
C ASP A 30 47.38 -5.06 -23.33
N GLU A 31 46.66 -6.03 -23.92
CA GLU A 31 45.62 -6.80 -23.25
C GLU A 31 46.05 -7.53 -21.96
N LYS A 32 47.34 -7.90 -21.84
CA LYS A 32 47.86 -8.64 -20.67
C LYS A 32 47.98 -7.75 -19.43
N ALA A 33 48.29 -6.46 -19.59
CA ALA A 33 48.35 -5.51 -18.47
C ALA A 33 46.93 -5.16 -17.97
N ILE A 34 45.98 -5.06 -18.90
CA ILE A 34 44.56 -4.83 -18.62
C ILE A 34 43.97 -6.03 -17.83
N LYS A 35 44.28 -7.27 -18.20
CA LYS A 35 43.76 -8.46 -17.49
C LYS A 35 44.26 -8.55 -16.03
N ASN A 36 45.51 -8.19 -15.76
CA ASN A 36 46.07 -8.20 -14.40
C ASN A 36 45.57 -7.03 -13.52
N SER A 37 45.32 -5.85 -14.10
CA SER A 37 44.73 -4.72 -13.37
C SER A 37 43.23 -4.93 -13.12
N VAL A 38 42.52 -5.55 -14.06
CA VAL A 38 41.11 -5.96 -13.90
C VAL A 38 40.98 -7.05 -12.82
N GLN A 39 41.97 -7.95 -12.69
CA GLN A 39 42.07 -8.88 -11.55
C GLN A 39 42.28 -8.17 -10.21
N ARG A 40 42.93 -6.99 -10.17
CA ARG A 40 43.03 -6.15 -8.96
C ARG A 40 41.79 -5.28 -8.74
N LEU A 41 41.07 -4.89 -9.80
CA LEU A 41 39.76 -4.21 -9.74
C LEU A 41 38.61 -5.15 -9.35
N ASN A 42 38.83 -6.46 -9.35
CA ASN A 42 37.96 -7.44 -8.68
C ASN A 42 37.92 -7.30 -7.14
N LEU A 43 38.42 -6.21 -6.58
CA LEU A 43 38.15 -5.81 -5.20
C LEU A 43 36.67 -5.43 -4.99
N MET A 44 35.97 -4.98 -6.04
CA MET A 44 34.53 -4.67 -5.99
C MET A 44 33.64 -5.93 -6.06
N GLY A 45 34.20 -7.09 -6.39
CA GLY A 45 33.51 -8.39 -6.30
C GLY A 45 33.60 -9.03 -4.92
N GLN A 46 34.53 -8.55 -4.08
CA GLN A 46 34.72 -9.01 -2.69
C GLN A 46 33.97 -8.18 -1.65
N LEU A 47 33.44 -7.01 -2.04
CA LEU A 47 32.31 -6.41 -1.35
C LEU A 47 31.10 -7.31 -1.62
N ARG A 48 31.04 -8.41 -0.87
CA ARG A 48 29.87 -9.24 -0.68
C ARG A 48 28.71 -8.32 -0.36
N ALA A 49 27.97 -7.88 -1.38
CA ALA A 49 26.53 -8.01 -1.28
C ALA A 49 26.35 -9.48 -0.94
N SER A 50 26.22 -9.76 0.35
CA SER A 50 25.97 -11.10 0.86
C SER A 50 24.89 -11.69 -0.05
N ASN A 51 25.07 -12.94 -0.50
CA ASN A 51 24.23 -13.66 -1.46
C ASN A 51 22.77 -13.87 -0.98
N VAL A 52 22.20 -12.94 -0.21
CA VAL A 52 20.92 -12.98 0.49
C VAL A 52 19.74 -12.89 -0.48
N MET A 53 19.95 -12.52 -1.74
CA MET A 53 18.85 -12.36 -2.72
C MET A 53 18.98 -13.22 -3.99
N LEU A 54 19.98 -14.10 -4.12
CA LEU A 54 20.18 -14.92 -5.33
C LEU A 54 19.27 -16.16 -5.41
N GLN A 55 18.64 -16.55 -4.31
CA GLN A 55 17.70 -17.67 -4.31
C GLN A 55 16.27 -17.18 -4.11
N PRO A 56 15.30 -17.71 -4.89
CA PRO A 56 13.90 -17.39 -4.66
C PRO A 56 13.53 -17.78 -3.23
N PRO A 57 12.69 -16.99 -2.55
CA PRO A 57 12.26 -17.30 -1.19
C PRO A 57 11.63 -18.69 -1.16
N LYS A 58 11.89 -19.44 -0.07
CA LYS A 58 11.35 -20.79 0.10
C LYS A 58 9.82 -20.73 0.00
N LYS A 59 9.24 -21.48 -0.96
CA LYS A 59 7.80 -21.43 -1.28
C LYS A 59 6.89 -21.63 -0.06
N HIS A 60 7.21 -22.61 0.78
CA HIS A 60 6.43 -22.89 1.99
C HIS A 60 6.43 -21.73 3.01
N LEU A 61 7.50 -20.92 3.05
CA LEU A 61 7.55 -19.76 3.94
C LEU A 61 6.68 -18.63 3.39
N VAL A 62 6.72 -18.41 2.07
CA VAL A 62 5.85 -17.44 1.38
C VAL A 62 4.39 -17.78 1.69
N GLU A 63 3.96 -19.02 1.42
CA GLU A 63 2.60 -19.46 1.71
C GLU A 63 2.20 -19.26 3.17
N LYS A 64 3.11 -19.57 4.11
CA LYS A 64 2.87 -19.36 5.54
C LYS A 64 2.67 -17.88 5.87
N TYR A 65 3.55 -16.98 5.41
CA TYR A 65 3.47 -15.56 5.74
C TYR A 65 2.29 -14.85 5.07
N PHE A 66 1.91 -15.27 3.87
CA PHE A 66 0.75 -14.72 3.16
C PHE A 66 -0.58 -15.37 3.56
N HIS A 67 -0.58 -16.33 4.50
CA HIS A 67 -1.80 -16.97 4.98
C HIS A 67 -2.69 -15.96 5.75
N PRO A 68 -4.04 -16.00 5.58
CA PRO A 68 -4.94 -15.10 6.30
C PRO A 68 -4.80 -15.07 7.81
N ASP A 69 -4.41 -16.19 8.42
CA ASP A 69 -4.22 -16.24 9.87
C ASP A 69 -3.05 -15.37 10.35
N ASN A 70 -2.05 -15.17 9.49
CA ASN A 70 -0.87 -14.36 9.76
C ASN A 70 -1.01 -12.92 9.24
N MET A 71 -2.13 -12.58 8.61
CA MET A 71 -2.42 -11.21 8.16
C MET A 71 -2.93 -10.34 9.29
N SER A 72 -2.54 -9.06 9.27
CA SER A 72 -3.08 -8.04 10.14
C SER A 72 -4.58 -7.82 9.92
N SER A 73 -5.27 -7.29 10.93
CA SER A 73 -6.69 -6.92 10.79
C SER A 73 -6.93 -5.91 9.66
N SER A 74 -5.96 -5.05 9.36
CA SER A 74 -6.06 -4.09 8.26
C SER A 74 -6.04 -4.76 6.89
N GLU A 75 -5.20 -5.78 6.70
CA GLU A 75 -5.11 -6.54 5.44
C GLU A 75 -6.37 -7.38 5.21
N LYS A 76 -6.85 -8.08 6.25
CA LYS A 76 -8.13 -8.78 6.22
C LYS A 76 -9.26 -7.85 5.78
N MET A 77 -9.30 -6.66 6.38
CA MET A 77 -10.29 -5.64 6.05
C MET A 77 -10.17 -5.13 4.61
N LYS A 78 -8.95 -4.94 4.08
CA LYS A 78 -8.76 -4.52 2.68
C LYS A 78 -9.30 -5.56 1.70
N ILE A 79 -9.04 -6.84 1.95
CA ILE A 79 -9.54 -7.94 1.12
C ILE A 79 -11.07 -7.99 1.17
N GLU A 80 -11.66 -7.89 2.36
CA GLU A 80 -13.11 -7.87 2.52
C GLU A 80 -13.75 -6.68 1.82
N LEU A 81 -13.17 -5.48 1.94
CA LEU A 81 -13.66 -4.29 1.25
C LEU A 81 -13.58 -4.43 -0.28
N ALA A 82 -12.54 -5.06 -0.81
CA ALA A 82 -12.43 -5.34 -2.24
C ALA A 82 -13.55 -6.27 -2.71
N ARG A 83 -13.79 -7.36 -1.96
CA ARG A 83 -14.90 -8.30 -2.23
C ARG A 83 -16.26 -7.60 -2.21
N VAL A 84 -16.54 -6.81 -1.16
CA VAL A 84 -17.80 -6.06 -1.04
C VAL A 84 -17.95 -5.03 -2.16
N ARG A 85 -16.87 -4.37 -2.60
CA ARG A 85 -16.93 -3.49 -3.78
C ARG A 85 -17.34 -4.28 -5.02
N ASP A 86 -16.73 -5.43 -5.27
CA ASP A 86 -17.03 -6.25 -6.46
C ASP A 86 -18.47 -6.77 -6.47
N GLU A 87 -19.06 -7.01 -5.30
CA GLU A 87 -20.46 -7.41 -5.16
C GLU A 87 -21.48 -6.29 -5.44
N PHE A 88 -21.05 -5.03 -5.42
CA PHE A 88 -21.92 -3.86 -5.54
C PHE A 88 -21.54 -2.93 -6.70
N LYS A 89 -20.44 -3.15 -7.42
CA LYS A 89 -20.02 -2.31 -8.55
C LYS A 89 -21.00 -2.40 -9.73
N MET A 90 -21.26 -1.30 -10.43
CA MET A 90 -22.08 -1.28 -11.67
C MET A 90 -21.26 -1.60 -12.91
N SER A 91 -20.02 -1.12 -12.93
CA SER A 91 -19.03 -1.36 -13.97
C SER A 91 -17.75 -1.86 -13.31
N GLU A 92 -16.81 -2.37 -14.11
CA GLU A 92 -15.55 -2.91 -13.59
C GLU A 92 -14.72 -1.88 -12.81
N SER A 93 -14.80 -0.61 -13.22
CA SER A 93 -14.09 0.52 -12.62
C SER A 93 -14.91 1.29 -11.56
N ASP A 94 -16.13 0.86 -11.24
CA ASP A 94 -16.97 1.56 -10.28
C ASP A 94 -16.46 1.40 -8.83
N CYS A 95 -15.76 2.44 -8.37
CA CYS A 95 -15.28 2.57 -7.00
C CYS A 95 -16.05 3.64 -6.19
N GLY A 96 -16.96 4.36 -6.84
CA GLY A 96 -17.48 5.63 -6.35
C GLY A 96 -18.99 5.72 -6.23
N SER A 97 -19.75 4.77 -6.78
CA SER A 97 -21.21 4.81 -6.73
C SER A 97 -21.74 4.83 -5.29
N ALA A 98 -22.89 5.48 -5.10
CA ALA A 98 -23.50 5.61 -3.78
C ALA A 98 -23.79 4.25 -3.12
N ARG A 99 -24.19 3.25 -3.92
CA ARG A 99 -24.41 1.87 -3.44
C ARG A 99 -23.12 1.19 -2.95
N VAL A 100 -22.02 1.32 -3.71
CA VAL A 100 -20.70 0.79 -3.31
C VAL A 100 -20.23 1.47 -2.03
N GLN A 101 -20.32 2.81 -1.95
CA GLN A 101 -19.93 3.55 -0.75
C GLN A 101 -20.73 3.13 0.49
N VAL A 102 -22.05 2.89 0.35
CA VAL A 102 -22.91 2.42 1.45
C VAL A 102 -22.49 1.01 1.92
N ALA A 103 -22.17 0.11 0.99
CA ALA A 103 -21.70 -1.23 1.31
C ALA A 103 -20.36 -1.18 2.07
N LEU A 104 -19.38 -0.42 1.56
CA LEU A 104 -18.07 -0.23 2.20
C LEU A 104 -18.18 0.40 3.60
N LEU A 105 -19.03 1.41 3.77
CA LEU A 105 -19.29 2.01 5.08
C LEU A 105 -19.93 1.00 6.03
N THR A 106 -20.82 0.15 5.55
CA THR A 106 -21.49 -0.86 6.37
C THR A 106 -20.50 -1.89 6.90
N THR A 107 -19.59 -2.39 6.08
CA THR A 107 -18.51 -3.29 6.51
C THR A 107 -17.61 -2.61 7.56
N LYS A 108 -17.20 -1.36 7.32
CA LYS A 108 -16.41 -0.57 8.29
C LYS A 108 -17.11 -0.36 9.61
N ILE A 109 -18.40 -0.05 9.59
CA ILE A 109 -19.23 0.14 10.79
C ILE A 109 -19.33 -1.18 11.57
N LYS A 110 -19.58 -2.31 10.90
CA LYS A 110 -19.64 -3.63 11.56
C LYS A 110 -18.31 -3.98 12.23
N HIS A 111 -17.20 -3.83 11.51
CA HIS A 111 -15.87 -4.09 12.05
C HIS A 111 -15.55 -3.18 13.26
N LEU A 112 -15.71 -1.86 13.11
CA LEU A 112 -15.41 -0.92 14.18
C LEU A 112 -16.33 -1.10 15.40
N SER A 113 -17.59 -1.47 15.18
CA SER A 113 -18.53 -1.74 16.27
C SER A 113 -18.11 -2.95 17.12
N SER A 114 -17.45 -3.95 16.53
CA SER A 114 -16.98 -5.15 17.24
C SER A 114 -15.80 -4.87 18.16
N VAL A 115 -14.94 -3.91 17.81
CA VAL A 115 -13.70 -3.60 18.52
C VAL A 115 -13.80 -2.33 19.38
N LEU A 116 -14.98 -1.71 19.43
CA LEU A 116 -15.17 -0.43 20.10
C LEU A 116 -15.14 -0.56 21.62
N ASN A 117 -14.17 0.09 22.26
CA ASN A 117 -14.08 0.17 23.71
C ASN A 117 -14.99 1.27 24.30
N LYS A 118 -15.57 1.02 25.48
CA LYS A 118 -16.49 1.97 26.15
C LYS A 118 -15.84 3.33 26.46
N LYS A 119 -14.53 3.35 26.74
CA LYS A 119 -13.77 4.57 27.06
C LYS A 119 -13.25 5.31 25.83
N ASP A 120 -13.25 4.68 24.65
CA ASP A 120 -12.75 5.30 23.42
C ASP A 120 -13.80 6.22 22.80
N LYS A 121 -13.71 7.51 23.14
CA LYS A 121 -14.63 8.54 22.66
C LYS A 121 -14.33 8.97 21.22
N HIS A 122 -13.07 8.92 20.78
CA HIS A 122 -12.67 9.37 19.45
C HIS A 122 -13.11 8.36 18.39
N SER A 123 -12.89 7.07 18.63
CA SER A 123 -13.37 6.01 17.72
C SER A 123 -14.89 6.00 17.65
N ARG A 124 -15.59 6.24 18.78
CA ARG A 124 -17.06 6.39 18.78
C ARG A 124 -17.52 7.58 17.95
N LYS A 125 -16.86 8.74 18.05
CA LYS A 125 -17.16 9.91 17.22
C LYS A 125 -16.99 9.58 15.74
N GLY A 126 -15.91 8.88 15.37
CA GLY A 126 -15.69 8.39 14.01
C GLY A 126 -16.79 7.44 13.52
N LEU A 127 -17.21 6.49 14.38
CA LEU A 127 -18.31 5.56 14.11
C LEU A 127 -19.63 6.30 13.84
N ILE A 128 -19.99 7.26 14.70
CA ILE A 128 -21.21 8.06 14.54
C ILE A 128 -21.16 8.84 13.21
N GLY A 129 -20.02 9.44 12.88
CA GLY A 129 -19.82 10.13 11.60
C GLY A 129 -20.01 9.20 10.39
N MET A 130 -19.50 7.96 10.45
CA MET A 130 -19.69 6.96 9.40
C MET A 130 -21.16 6.57 9.24
N VAL A 131 -21.88 6.35 10.34
CA VAL A 131 -23.33 6.04 10.33
C VAL A 131 -24.12 7.18 9.71
N GLN A 132 -23.82 8.43 10.07
CA GLN A 132 -24.49 9.60 9.50
C GLN A 132 -24.19 9.76 8.00
N LYS A 133 -22.94 9.55 7.58
CA LYS A 133 -22.56 9.57 6.16
C LYS A 133 -23.35 8.51 5.37
N ARG A 134 -23.45 7.29 5.91
CA ARG A 134 -24.26 6.21 5.31
C ARG A 134 -25.73 6.60 5.18
N LYS A 135 -26.32 7.21 6.23
CA LYS A 135 -27.70 7.71 6.21
C LYS A 135 -27.92 8.75 5.09
N LYS A 136 -26.99 9.69 4.93
CA LYS A 136 -27.06 10.70 3.85
C LYS A 136 -26.99 10.07 2.45
N LEU A 137 -26.11 9.09 2.26
CA LEU A 137 -25.99 8.36 0.98
C LEU A 137 -27.24 7.54 0.67
N LEU A 138 -27.83 6.87 1.66
CA LEU A 138 -29.11 6.17 1.47
C LEU A 138 -30.25 7.13 1.12
N LYS A 139 -30.31 8.31 1.76
CA LYS A 139 -31.27 9.36 1.40
C LYS A 139 -31.08 9.85 -0.03
N TYR A 140 -29.83 9.98 -0.48
CA TYR A 140 -29.50 10.30 -1.86
C TYR A 140 -29.99 9.20 -2.82
N LEU A 141 -29.66 7.94 -2.54
CA LEU A 141 -30.03 6.82 -3.39
C LEU A 141 -31.56 6.71 -3.50
N ARG A 142 -32.29 6.86 -2.40
CA ARG A 142 -33.76 6.86 -2.35
C ARG A 142 -34.41 7.91 -3.27
N ARG A 143 -33.76 9.07 -3.50
CA ARG A 143 -34.30 10.13 -4.37
C ARG A 143 -33.85 10.03 -5.82
N THR A 144 -32.77 9.30 -6.11
CA THR A 144 -32.19 9.23 -7.47
C THR A 144 -32.45 7.90 -8.17
N ASP A 145 -32.37 6.79 -7.43
CA ASP A 145 -32.48 5.43 -7.95
C ASP A 145 -33.09 4.53 -6.88
N TRP A 146 -34.40 4.31 -7.03
CA TRP A 146 -35.20 3.53 -6.09
C TRP A 146 -34.83 2.04 -6.11
N ASP A 147 -34.53 1.48 -7.28
CA ASP A 147 -34.23 0.06 -7.43
C ASP A 147 -32.90 -0.28 -6.76
N SER A 148 -31.86 0.54 -6.99
CA SER A 148 -30.58 0.41 -6.28
C SER A 148 -30.75 0.59 -4.78
N TYR A 149 -31.64 1.49 -4.34
CA TYR A 149 -31.94 1.67 -2.92
C TYR A 149 -32.53 0.40 -2.28
N CYS A 150 -33.57 -0.17 -2.89
CA CYS A 150 -34.20 -1.41 -2.42
C CYS A 150 -33.20 -2.58 -2.39
N LEU A 151 -32.39 -2.75 -3.44
CA LEU A 151 -31.36 -3.78 -3.50
C LEU A 151 -30.35 -3.65 -2.37
N VAL A 152 -29.85 -2.43 -2.12
CA VAL A 152 -28.88 -2.16 -1.05
C VAL A 152 -29.47 -2.45 0.32
N LEU A 153 -30.73 -2.06 0.56
CA LEU A 153 -31.41 -2.33 1.83
C LEU A 153 -31.54 -3.83 2.10
N SER A 154 -32.03 -4.58 1.10
CA SER A 154 -32.21 -6.03 1.19
C SER A 154 -30.87 -6.74 1.42
N LYS A 155 -29.87 -6.46 0.58
CA LYS A 155 -28.57 -7.14 0.61
C LYS A 155 -27.76 -6.84 1.87
N LEU A 156 -27.88 -5.63 2.43
CA LEU A 156 -27.15 -5.24 3.65
C LEU A 156 -27.96 -5.45 4.94
N GLY A 157 -29.24 -5.83 4.84
CA GLY A 157 -30.13 -5.98 6.00
C GLY A 157 -30.41 -4.65 6.72
N LEU A 158 -30.47 -3.53 5.97
CA LEU A 158 -30.75 -2.20 6.51
C LEU A 158 -32.25 -1.92 6.47
N ARG A 159 -32.76 -1.25 7.51
CA ARG A 159 -34.18 -0.87 7.60
C ARG A 159 -34.43 0.48 6.93
N ASP A 160 -35.55 0.62 6.22
CA ASP A 160 -36.05 1.92 5.81
C ASP A 160 -36.74 2.59 7.00
N ASN A 161 -36.27 3.79 7.33
CA ASN A 161 -36.96 4.69 8.24
C ASN A 161 -37.28 5.95 7.45
N PRO A 162 -38.53 6.13 7.00
CA PRO A 162 -38.94 7.37 6.34
C PRO A 162 -38.90 8.51 7.36
N ASP A 163 -37.82 9.30 7.37
CA ASP A 163 -37.78 10.57 8.10
C ASP A 163 -38.77 11.54 7.43
N HIS A 164 -39.94 11.71 8.03
CA HIS A 164 -41.10 12.48 7.55
C HIS A 164 -40.92 14.02 7.48
N LYS A 165 -39.69 14.56 7.56
CA LYS A 165 -39.44 16.03 7.54
C LYS A 165 -38.97 16.56 6.18
N THR A 166 -39.47 16.02 5.08
CA THR A 166 -39.17 16.52 3.71
C THR A 166 -40.36 17.16 3.00
N LEU A 167 -41.46 17.46 3.68
CA LEU A 167 -42.65 18.08 3.08
C LEU A 167 -43.10 19.42 3.70
N THR A 168 -42.28 20.08 4.53
CA THR A 168 -42.66 21.37 5.16
C THR A 168 -41.56 22.41 5.09
N ARG A 169 -41.31 22.88 3.86
CA ARG A 169 -40.73 24.20 3.59
C ARG A 169 -41.23 24.66 2.22
N LEU A 170 -42.53 24.96 2.19
CA LEU A 170 -43.14 25.92 1.27
C LEU A 170 -43.64 27.05 2.16
#